data_AF-A0A0N0YH31-F1
#
_entry.id   AF-A0A0N0YH31-F1
#
_cell.length_a   1.000
_cell.length_b   1.000
_cell.length_c   1.000
_cell.angle_alpha   90.00
_cell.angle_beta   90.00
_cell.angle_gamma   90.00
#
_symmetry.space_group_name_H-M   'P 1'
#
loop_
_entity.id
_entity.type
_entity.pdbx_description
1 polymer ?
#
loop_
_entity_poly.entity_id
_entity_poly.type
_entity_poly.pdbx_seq_one_letter_code
_entity_poly.pdbx_strand_id
1 'polypeptide(L)'
;MSNEQSDDLMSVISEVFAPLEVSRDSTFDDLTADSVSLLRLMVAIQSKFDVDLDVVDMFTVGNVGELIDLVEGRMAHRGVAST
;
A
#
# COMPACT_ATOMS: atom_id res chain seq x y z
N MET A 1 16.91 1.31 -1.37
CA MET A 1 15.54 1.26 -1.91
C MET A 1 15.34 2.54 -2.71
N SER A 2 14.70 2.49 -3.88
CA SER A 2 14.62 3.62 -4.82
C SER A 2 13.39 4.47 -4.49
N ASN A 3 13.54 5.80 -4.35
CA ASN A 3 12.43 6.75 -4.16
C ASN A 3 11.31 6.55 -5.21
N GLU A 4 11.67 6.09 -6.41
CA GLU A 4 10.75 5.77 -7.50
C GLU A 4 9.65 4.76 -7.11
N GLN A 5 9.98 3.71 -6.34
CA GLN A 5 8.97 2.72 -5.93
C GLN A 5 7.97 3.31 -4.92
N SER A 6 8.45 4.12 -3.99
CA SER A 6 7.62 4.80 -3.01
C SER A 6 6.66 5.79 -3.70
N ASP A 7 7.16 6.54 -4.69
CA ASP A 7 6.33 7.48 -5.47
C ASP A 7 5.26 6.74 -6.29
N ASP A 8 5.64 5.62 -6.90
CA ASP A 8 4.72 4.77 -7.66
C ASP A 8 3.62 4.15 -6.79
N LEU A 9 3.97 3.77 -5.56
CA LEU A 9 3.03 3.23 -4.58
C LEU A 9 2.08 4.32 -4.08
N MET A 10 2.62 5.50 -3.78
CA MET A 10 1.83 6.67 -3.41
C MET A 10 0.83 7.05 -4.49
N SER A 11 1.22 6.93 -5.76
CA SER A 11 0.34 7.16 -6.92
C SER A 11 -0.84 6.18 -6.95
N VAL A 12 -0.59 4.88 -6.73
CA VAL A 12 -1.66 3.86 -6.66
C VAL A 12 -2.62 4.13 -5.51
N ILE A 13 -2.09 4.46 -4.32
CA ILE A 13 -2.92 4.76 -3.15
C ILE A 13 -3.79 5.99 -3.44
N SER A 14 -3.21 7.03 -4.04
CA SER A 14 -3.92 8.25 -4.42
C SER A 14 -5.01 8.01 -5.46
N GLU A 15 -4.78 7.12 -6.43
CA GLU A 15 -5.78 6.78 -7.44
C GLU A 15 -7.01 6.08 -6.83
N VAL A 16 -6.79 5.21 -5.85
CA VAL A 16 -7.90 4.51 -5.17
C VAL A 16 -8.76 5.45 -4.33
N PHE A 17 -8.15 6.45 -3.69
CA PHE A 17 -8.84 7.41 -2.81
C PHE A 17 -9.16 8.75 -3.49
N ALA A 18 -8.91 8.89 -4.79
CA ALA A 18 -9.21 10.12 -5.51
C ALA A 18 -10.70 10.49 -5.37
N PRO A 19 -11.03 11.78 -5.15
CA PRO A 19 -10.17 12.97 -5.25
C PRO A 19 -9.53 13.44 -3.93
N LEU A 20 -9.46 12.62 -2.89
CA LEU A 20 -8.91 13.02 -1.59
C LEU A 20 -7.38 13.24 -1.67
N GLU A 21 -6.87 14.24 -0.95
CA GLU A 21 -5.42 14.44 -0.80
C GLU A 21 -4.86 13.36 0.12
N VAL A 22 -4.04 12.47 -0.46
CA VAL A 22 -3.35 11.42 0.28
C VAL A 22 -1.96 11.93 0.67
N SER A 23 -1.60 11.74 1.94
CA SER A 23 -0.25 11.94 2.47
C SER A 23 0.20 10.70 3.23
N ARG A 24 1.50 10.57 3.55
CA ARG A 24 1.98 9.44 4.37
C ARG A 24 1.35 9.42 5.77
N ASP A 25 0.99 10.58 6.31
CA ASP A 25 0.37 10.71 7.63
C ASP A 25 -1.15 10.50 7.61
N SER A 26 -1.75 10.38 6.41
CA SER A 26 -3.20 10.17 6.27
C SER A 26 -3.60 8.80 6.82
N THR A 27 -4.57 8.78 7.73
CA THR A 27 -5.18 7.53 8.19
C THR A 27 -6.21 7.03 7.20
N PHE A 28 -6.52 5.74 7.23
CA PHE A 28 -7.57 5.17 6.39
C PHE A 28 -8.95 5.73 6.72
N ASP A 29 -9.19 6.12 7.98
CA ASP A 29 -10.41 6.80 8.39
C ASP A 29 -10.51 8.23 7.81
N ASP A 30 -9.40 8.99 7.78
CA ASP A 30 -9.35 10.32 7.13
C ASP A 30 -9.65 10.23 5.63
N LEU A 31 -9.24 9.12 5.01
CA LEU A 31 -9.50 8.81 3.60
C LEU A 31 -10.88 8.18 3.37
N THR A 32 -11.72 8.09 4.42
CA THR A 32 -13.03 7.45 4.39
C THR A 32 -13.01 6.03 3.82
N ALA A 33 -11.91 5.30 4.07
CA ALA A 33 -11.69 3.98 3.50
C ALA A 33 -12.65 2.96 4.13
N ASP A 34 -13.47 2.34 3.29
CA ASP A 34 -14.27 1.19 3.65
C ASP A 34 -13.57 -0.13 3.29
N SER A 35 -14.14 -1.27 3.70
CA SER A 35 -13.57 -2.60 3.40
C SER A 35 -13.39 -2.87 1.91
N VAL A 36 -14.29 -2.38 1.04
CA VAL A 36 -14.16 -2.54 -0.42
C VAL A 36 -13.03 -1.67 -0.95
N SER A 37 -12.90 -0.45 -0.46
CA SER A 37 -11.80 0.46 -0.82
C SER A 37 -10.44 -0.13 -0.42
N LEU A 38 -10.32 -0.69 0.79
CA LEU A 38 -9.11 -1.39 1.24
C LEU A 38 -8.81 -2.64 0.42
N LEU A 39 -9.82 -3.46 0.11
CA LEU A 39 -9.63 -4.65 -0.73
C LEU A 39 -9.20 -4.28 -2.16
N ARG A 40 -9.76 -3.22 -2.75
CA ARG A 40 -9.34 -2.70 -4.05
C ARG A 40 -7.90 -2.21 -4.02
N LEU A 41 -7.53 -1.48 -2.97
CA LEU A 41 -6.16 -1.02 -2.77
C LEU A 41 -5.19 -2.20 -2.68
N MET A 42 -5.51 -3.18 -1.85
CA MET A 42 -4.73 -4.40 -1.68
C MET A 42 -4.50 -5.10 -3.02
N VAL A 43 -5.55 -5.31 -3.82
CA VAL A 43 -5.44 -5.94 -5.15
C VAL A 43 -4.61 -5.09 -6.13
N ALA A 44 -4.79 -3.77 -6.14
CA ALA A 44 -4.05 -2.87 -7.01
C ALA A 44 -2.54 -2.90 -6.71
N ILE A 45 -2.18 -2.90 -5.43
CA ILE A 45 -0.79 -2.99 -4.98
C ILE A 45 -0.19 -4.35 -5.35
N GLN A 46 -0.87 -5.46 -5.04
CA GLN A 46 -0.40 -6.81 -5.38
C GLN A 46 -0.16 -6.96 -6.90
N SER A 47 -1.09 -6.45 -7.71
CA SER A 47 -1.01 -6.51 -9.18
C SER A 47 0.14 -5.66 -9.75
N LYS A 48 0.35 -4.44 -9.25
CA LYS A 48 1.39 -3.54 -9.78
C LYS A 48 2.80 -3.94 -9.33
N PHE A 49 2.94 -4.40 -8.10
CA PHE A 49 4.24 -4.59 -7.45
C PHE A 49 4.66 -6.04 -7.26
N ASP A 50 3.80 -7.00 -7.60
CA ASP A 50 4.05 -8.43 -7.45
C ASP A 50 4.45 -8.76 -6.00
N VAL A 51 3.62 -8.29 -5.06
CA VAL A 51 3.74 -8.55 -3.62
C VAL A 51 2.54 -9.37 -3.17
N ASP A 52 2.72 -10.21 -2.15
CA ASP A 52 1.64 -10.99 -1.54
C ASP A 52 1.16 -10.27 -0.27
N LEU A 53 -0.06 -9.76 -0.29
CA LEU A 53 -0.67 -9.04 0.85
C LEU A 53 -1.92 -9.78 1.30
N ASP A 54 -1.96 -10.12 2.59
CA ASP A 54 -3.15 -10.66 3.23
C ASP A 54 -4.05 -9.52 3.71
N VAL A 55 -5.33 -9.82 3.85
CA VAL A 55 -6.30 -8.96 4.51
C VAL A 55 -5.85 -8.60 5.93
N VAL A 56 -5.21 -9.53 6.65
CA VAL A 56 -4.64 -9.25 7.99
C VAL A 56 -3.65 -8.10 7.93
N ASP A 57 -2.81 -8.03 6.90
CA ASP A 57 -1.84 -6.95 6.75
C ASP A 57 -2.52 -5.58 6.65
N MET A 58 -3.62 -5.50 5.89
CA MET A 58 -4.40 -4.26 5.74
C MET A 58 -5.04 -3.79 7.04
N PHE A 59 -5.30 -4.70 7.98
CA PHE A 59 -5.80 -4.37 9.32
C PHE A 59 -4.68 -4.05 10.33
N THR A 60 -3.42 -4.36 10.01
CA THR A 60 -2.27 -4.04 10.88
C THR A 60 -1.71 -2.64 10.64
N VAL A 61 -2.00 -2.05 9.48
CA VAL A 61 -1.56 -0.70 9.12
C VAL A 61 -2.64 0.33 9.48
N GLY A 62 -2.27 1.39 10.19
CA GLY A 62 -3.18 2.45 10.62
C GLY A 62 -3.18 3.68 9.71
N ASN A 63 -2.14 3.83 8.88
CA ASN A 63 -2.00 4.96 7.95
C ASN A 63 -1.26 4.56 6.67
N VAL A 64 -1.23 5.48 5.72
CA VAL A 64 -0.60 5.32 4.41
C VAL A 64 0.90 5.06 4.52
N GLY A 65 1.61 5.72 5.43
CA GLY A 65 3.04 5.54 5.67
C GLY A 65 3.38 4.12 6.09
N GLU A 66 2.64 3.57 7.06
CA GLU A 66 2.80 2.20 7.53
C GLU A 66 2.51 1.17 6.42
N LEU A 67 1.51 1.43 5.56
CA LEU A 67 1.26 0.60 4.38
C LEU A 67 2.42 0.63 3.40
N ILE A 68 3.01 1.81 3.14
CA ILE A 68 4.16 1.93 2.26
C ILE A 68 5.34 1.12 2.82
N ASP A 69 5.66 1.30 4.09
CA ASP A 69 6.77 0.62 4.75
C ASP A 69 6.59 -0.91 4.75
N LEU A 70 5.35 -1.38 4.96
CA LEU A 70 4.98 -2.79 4.90
C LEU A 70 5.22 -3.39 3.50
N VAL A 71 4.72 -2.70 2.46
CA VAL A 71 4.85 -3.14 1.07
C VAL A 71 6.31 -3.15 0.64
N GLU A 72 7.04 -2.10 0.99
CA GLU A 72 8.48 -1.99 0.76
C GLU A 72 9.27 -3.12 1.44
N GLY A 73 8.90 -3.48 2.68
CA GLY A 73 9.47 -4.63 3.37
C GLY A 73 9.24 -5.94 2.61
N ARG A 74 8.02 -6.15 2.07
CA ARG A 74 7.71 -7.34 1.27
C ARG A 74 8.46 -7.40 -0.05
N MET A 75 8.59 -6.26 -0.75
CA MET A 75 9.39 -6.18 -1.98
C MET A 75 10.86 -6.57 -1.72
N ALA A 76 11.43 -6.11 -0.61
CA ALA A 76 12.80 -6.46 -0.23
C ALA A 76 12.95 -7.96 0.09
N HIS A 77 11.98 -8.55 0.78
CA HIS A 77 11.98 -9.99 1.09
C HIS A 77 11.78 -10.89 -0.13
N ARG A 78 11.13 -10.41 -1.21
CA ARG A 78 11.01 -11.18 -2.46
C ARG A 78 12.36 -11.43 -3.13
N GLY A 79 13.32 -10.51 -2.97
CA GLY A 79 14.68 -10.64 -3.51
C GLY A 79 15.52 -11.76 -2.88
N VAL A 80 15.14 -12.25 -1.70
CA VAL A 80 15.90 -13.29 -0.96
C VAL A 80 15.32 -14.70 -1.06
N ALA A 81 14.06 -14.86 -1.48
CA ALA A 81 13.37 -16.16 -1.51
C ALA A 81 13.64 -17.01 -2.79
N SER A 82 14.61 -16.64 -3.63
CA SER A 82 14.94 -17.34 -4.88
C SER A 82 16.28 -18.11 -4.86
N THR A 83 16.75 -18.58 -3.70
CA THR A 83 17.94 -19.46 -3.58
C THR A 83 17.54 -20.82 -3.02
#